data_AF-X1JC82-F1
#
_entry.id   AF-X1JC82-F1
#
_cell.length_a   1.000
_cell.length_b   1.000
_cell.length_c   1.000
_cell.angle_alpha   90.00
_cell.angle_beta   90.00
_cell.angle_gamma   90.00
#
_symmetry.space_group_name_H-M   'P 1'
#
loop_
_entity.id
_entity.type
_entity.pdbx_description
1 polymer ?
#
loop_
_entity_poly.entity_id
_entity_poly.type
_entity_poly.pdbx_seq_one_letter_code
_entity_poly.pdbx_strand_id
1 'polypeptide(L)'
;AVFLTNEKIAETLAIGYPEEGTNTGTVEKNALYLHWRTEVTDLQPSQLGGLHIDGLRRIFVDVSWKQGIRRKHLQMSTYVADRKLP
;
A
#
# COMPACT_ATOMS: atom_id res chain seq x y z
N ALA A 1 9.38 9.20 -5.02
CA ALA A 1 8.70 8.36 -4.02
C ALA A 1 7.17 8.49 -4.13
N VAL A 2 6.58 9.67 -3.88
CA VAL A 2 5.11 9.87 -3.95
C VAL A 2 4.47 9.35 -5.24
N PHE A 3 5.02 9.68 -6.41
CA PHE A 3 4.50 9.16 -7.68
C PHE A 3 4.53 7.63 -7.79
N LEU A 4 5.59 6.98 -7.29
CA LEU A 4 5.68 5.52 -7.27
C LEU A 4 4.67 4.92 -6.28
N THR A 5 4.49 5.56 -5.12
CA THR A 5 3.47 5.16 -4.15
C THR A 5 2.06 5.21 -4.76
N ASN A 6 1.71 6.33 -5.42
CA ASN A 6 0.42 6.48 -6.10
C ASN A 6 0.25 5.48 -7.25
N GLU A 7 1.30 5.23 -8.02
CA GLU A 7 1.33 4.21 -9.07
C GLU A 7 1.00 2.82 -8.49
N LYS A 8 1.67 2.39 -7.41
CA LYS A 8 1.42 1.08 -6.79
C LYS A 8 0.06 0.97 -6.14
N ILE A 9 -0.47 2.06 -5.58
CA ILE A 9 -1.87 2.10 -5.13
C ILE A 9 -2.81 1.92 -6.31
N ALA A 10 -2.63 2.66 -7.40
CA ALA A 10 -3.49 2.58 -8.59
C ALA A 10 -3.44 1.20 -9.25
N GLU A 11 -2.25 0.61 -9.42
CA GLU A 11 -2.08 -0.76 -9.92
C GLU A 11 -2.82 -1.78 -9.06
N THR A 12 -2.74 -1.65 -7.74
CA THR A 12 -3.43 -2.56 -6.80
C THR A 12 -4.94 -2.38 -6.86
N LEU A 13 -5.41 -1.13 -6.92
CA LEU A 13 -6.83 -0.80 -7.02
C LEU A 13 -7.45 -1.15 -8.37
N ALA A 14 -6.67 -1.25 -9.45
CA ALA A 14 -7.17 -1.63 -10.77
C ALA A 14 -7.81 -3.03 -10.80
N ILE A 15 -7.51 -3.87 -9.81
CA ILE A 15 -8.10 -5.21 -9.61
C ILE A 15 -9.53 -5.10 -9.03
N GLY A 16 -9.93 -3.92 -8.52
CA GLY A 16 -11.20 -3.70 -7.84
C GLY A 16 -11.08 -4.04 -6.36
N TYR A 17 -11.22 -5.31 -6.01
CA TYR A 17 -11.04 -5.80 -4.65
C TYR A 17 -9.79 -6.69 -4.56
N PRO A 18 -8.60 -6.11 -4.27
CA PRO A 18 -7.34 -6.82 -4.34
C PRO A 18 -7.26 -7.89 -3.26
N GLU A 19 -6.75 -9.08 -3.60
CA GLU A 19 -6.47 -10.15 -2.65
C GLU A 19 -5.45 -9.74 -1.59
N GLU A 20 -5.57 -10.34 -0.40
CA GLU A 20 -4.59 -10.15 0.66
C GLU A 20 -3.21 -10.68 0.25
N GLY A 21 -2.17 -10.01 0.71
CA GLY A 21 -0.82 -10.45 0.43
C GLY A 21 0.18 -9.32 0.40
N THR A 22 1.41 -9.65 0.05
CA THR A 22 2.51 -8.70 -0.10
C THR A 22 3.10 -8.82 -1.49
N ASN A 23 3.30 -7.68 -2.15
CA ASN A 23 4.10 -7.57 -3.36
C ASN A 23 5.30 -6.64 -3.11
N THR A 24 6.43 -6.90 -3.73
CA THR A 24 7.64 -6.10 -3.56
C THR A 24 8.38 -5.93 -4.88
N GLY A 25 9.23 -4.92 -4.95
CA GLY A 25 10.10 -4.76 -6.09
C GLY A 25 11.05 -3.60 -5.95
N THR A 26 11.81 -3.37 -7.02
CA THR A 26 12.73 -2.24 -7.13
C THR A 26 12.51 -1.56 -8.47
N VAL A 27 12.58 -0.23 -8.48
CA VAL A 27 12.57 0.56 -9.71
C VAL A 27 13.66 1.62 -9.64
N GLU A 28 14.31 1.88 -10.76
CA GLU A 28 15.20 3.03 -10.92
C GLU A 28 14.40 4.22 -11.47
N LYS A 29 14.37 5.35 -10.74
CA LYS A 29 13.80 6.61 -11.23
C LYS A 29 14.70 7.77 -10.79
N ASN A 30 15.05 8.64 -11.73
CA ASN A 30 15.92 9.82 -11.49
C ASN A 30 17.25 9.44 -10.82
N ALA A 31 17.91 8.38 -11.30
CA ALA A 31 19.16 7.82 -10.74
C ALA A 31 19.08 7.36 -9.26
N LEU A 32 17.86 7.17 -8.74
CA LEU A 32 17.63 6.57 -7.42
C LEU A 32 17.04 5.16 -7.59
N TYR A 33 17.57 4.22 -6.83
CA TYR A 33 16.96 2.90 -6.65
C TYR A 33 15.93 2.98 -5.53
N LEU A 34 14.65 2.82 -5.90
CA LEU A 34 13.53 2.79 -4.97
C LEU A 34 13.09 1.36 -4.76
N HIS A 35 13.20 0.87 -3.54
CA HIS A 35 12.62 -0.40 -3.11
C HIS A 35 11.21 -0.14 -2.61
N TRP A 36 10.24 -0.88 -3.10
CA TRP A 36 8.84 -0.72 -2.72
C TRP A 36 8.27 -2.04 -2.22
N ARG A 37 7.28 -1.91 -1.35
CA ARG A 37 6.45 -2.99 -0.83
C ARG A 37 5.00 -2.51 -0.81
N THR A 38 4.11 -3.30 -1.40
CA THR A 38 2.66 -3.17 -1.23
C THR A 38 2.18 -4.31 -0.35
N GLU A 39 1.33 -4.02 0.60
CA GLU A 39 0.71 -5.00 1.50
C GLU A 39 -0.80 -4.76 1.54
N VAL A 40 -1.56 -5.80 1.23
CA VAL A 40 -3.02 -5.80 1.30
C VAL A 40 -3.42 -6.68 2.47
N THR A 41 -4.16 -6.11 3.41
CA THR A 41 -4.60 -6.82 4.63
C THR A 41 -6.08 -6.59 4.87
N ASP A 42 -6.79 -7.64 5.24
CA ASP A 42 -8.10 -7.50 5.86
C ASP A 42 -7.98 -6.83 7.24
N LEU A 43 -8.90 -5.92 7.55
CA LEU A 43 -8.88 -5.21 8.84
C LEU A 43 -9.67 -5.97 9.88
N GLN A 44 -8.97 -6.39 10.93
CA GLN A 44 -9.62 -7.05 12.06
C GLN A 44 -10.42 -6.02 12.89
N PRO A 45 -11.53 -6.42 13.53
CA PRO A 45 -12.36 -5.53 14.36
C PRO A 45 -11.59 -4.79 15.47
N SER A 46 -10.52 -5.41 15.98
CA SER A 46 -9.62 -4.79 16.96
C SER A 46 -8.92 -3.54 16.44
N GLN A 47 -8.72 -3.45 15.12
CA GLN A 47 -8.10 -2.31 14.44
C GLN A 47 -9.12 -1.20 14.09
N LEU A 48 -10.42 -1.49 14.18
CA LEU A 48 -11.52 -0.60 13.83
C LEU A 48 -12.32 -0.11 15.06
N GLY A 49 -11.75 -0.23 16.27
CA GLY A 49 -12.42 0.19 17.50
C GLY A 49 -13.66 -0.63 17.85
N GLY A 50 -13.70 -1.90 17.43
CA GLY A 50 -14.82 -2.82 17.65
C GLY A 50 -15.89 -2.80 16.56
N LEU A 51 -15.75 -1.93 15.55
CA LEU A 51 -16.61 -1.97 14.36
C LEU A 51 -16.23 -3.17 13.48
N HIS A 52 -17.22 -3.97 13.13
CA HIS A 52 -17.07 -5.03 12.14
C HIS A 52 -17.51 -4.47 10.77
N ILE A 53 -16.53 -4.21 9.92
CA ILE A 53 -16.77 -3.77 8.55
C ILE A 53 -16.29 -4.87 7.63
N ASP A 54 -17.22 -5.73 7.23
CA ASP A 54 -16.93 -6.81 6.31
C ASP A 54 -16.44 -6.29 4.96
N GLY A 55 -15.43 -6.95 4.43
CA GLY A 55 -14.90 -6.64 3.11
C GLY A 55 -14.10 -5.35 3.03
N LEU A 56 -13.62 -4.79 4.15
CA LEU A 56 -12.73 -3.63 4.16
C LEU A 56 -11.26 -4.07 4.21
N ARG A 57 -10.53 -3.81 3.12
CA ARG A 57 -9.10 -4.07 3.03
C ARG A 57 -8.30 -2.78 3.09
N ARG A 58 -7.18 -2.83 3.81
CA ARG A 58 -6.15 -1.80 3.77
C ARG A 58 -5.14 -2.16 2.69
N ILE A 59 -4.83 -1.18 1.85
CA ILE A 59 -3.67 -1.21 0.95
C ILE A 59 -2.61 -0.30 1.55
N PHE A 60 -1.51 -0.88 2.00
CA PHE A 60 -0.34 -0.17 2.51
C PHE A 60 0.78 -0.21 1.48
N VAL A 61 1.40 0.93 1.20
CA VAL A 61 2.57 1.02 0.34
C VAL A 61 3.70 1.70 1.09
N ASP A 62 4.84 1.02 1.15
CA ASP A 62 6.10 1.54 1.67
C ASP A 62 7.13 1.63 0.55
N VAL A 63 7.76 2.80 0.41
CA VAL A 63 8.82 3.05 -0.57
C VAL A 63 10.04 3.56 0.16
N SER A 64 11.17 2.86 0.03
CA SER A 64 12.44 3.25 0.64
C SER A 64 13.56 3.42 -0.39
N TRP A 65 14.44 4.38 -0.16
CA TRP A 65 15.58 4.66 -1.03
C TRP A 65 16.76 5.22 -0.24
N LYS A 66 17.96 5.16 -0.81
CA LYS A 66 19.14 5.84 -0.27
C LYS A 66 19.23 7.26 -0.83
N GLN A 67 19.54 8.22 0.02
CA GLN A 67 19.86 9.60 -0.36
C GLN A 67 21.17 9.99 0.35
N GLY A 68 22.28 9.86 -0.38
CA GLY A 68 23.62 9.89 0.21
C GLY A 68 23.78 8.75 1.23
N ILE A 69 24.23 9.09 2.44
CA ILE A 69 24.39 8.14 3.55
C ILE A 69 23.08 7.80 4.29
N ARG A 70 21.99 8.54 4.04
CA ARG A 70 20.73 8.35 4.77
C ARG A 70 19.77 7.46 3.99
N ARG A 71 19.05 6.59 4.71
CA ARG A 71 17.88 5.90 4.17
C ARG A 71 16.65 6.78 4.38
N LYS A 72 15.86 6.95 3.32
CA LYS A 72 14.57 7.62 3.33
C LYS A 72 13.48 6.58 3.10
N HIS A 73 12.30 6.85 3.63
CA HIS A 73 11.12 6.05 3.38
C HIS A 73 9.90 6.97 3.22
N LEU A 74 8.88 6.48 2.51
CA LEU A 74 7.57 7.08 2.37
C LEU A 74 6.54 5.97 2.49
N GLN A 75 5.62 6.16 3.42
CA GLN A 75 4.53 5.23 3.67
C GLN A 75 3.20 5.90 3.34
N MET A 76 2.30 5.16 2.71
CA MET A 76 0.94 5.60 2.45
C MET A 76 -0.01 4.42 2.65
N SER A 77 -1.23 4.71 3.10
CA SER A 77 -2.30 3.72 3.16
C SER A 77 -3.54 4.28 2.49
N THR A 78 -4.26 3.40 1.81
CA THR A 78 -5.63 3.63 1.39
C THR A 78 -6.47 2.41 1.77
N TYR A 79 -7.78 2.53 1.64
CA TYR A 79 -8.73 1.48 1.99
C TYR A 79 -9.69 1.23 0.84
N VAL A 80 -10.08 -0.03 0.67
CA VAL A 80 -11.00 -0.47 -0.37
C VAL A 80 -12.01 -1.43 0.22
N ALA A 81 -13.28 -1.24 -0.16
CA ALA A 81 -14.37 -2.11 0.25
C ALA A 81 -14.79 -3.01 -0.92
N ASP A 82 -15.09 -4.29 -0.65
CA ASP A 82 -15.56 -5.26 -1.66
C ASP A 82 -16.80 -4.72 -2.39
N ARG A 83 -17.79 -4.19 -1.64
CA ARG A 83 -18.98 -3.46 -2.14
C ARG A 83 -19.48 -2.48 -1.08
N LYS A 84 -20.60 -1.78 -1.36
CA LYS A 84 -21.21 -0.75 -0.49
C LYS A 84 -21.10 -1.15 0.98
N LEU A 85 -20.33 -0.35 1.71
CA LEU A 85 -20.36 -0.34 3.18
C LEU A 85 -21.83 -0.17 3.60
N PRO A 86 -22.31 -0.94 4.58
CA PRO A 86 -23.69 -0.84 5.07
C PRO A 86 -24.03 0.58 5.55
#